data_AF-A0A6I1W0W6-F1
#
_entry.id   AF-A0A6I1W0W6-F1
#
_cell.length_a   1.000
_cell.length_b   1.000
_cell.length_c   1.000
_cell.angle_alpha   90.00
_cell.angle_beta   90.00
_cell.angle_gamma   90.00
#
_symmetry.space_group_name_H-M   'P 1'
#
loop_
_entity.id
_entity.type
_entity.pdbx_description
1 polymer ?
#
loop_
_entity_poly.entity_id
_entity_poly.type
_entity_poly.pdbx_seq_one_letter_code
_entity_poly.pdbx_strand_id
1 'polypeptide(L)'
;GYSGLICKNPINSHWIVTQWQADPYTLDYLADYVDLTPEKAKEKPVEDYGLGRNCMLFDQLRAWAYKAIRQGWPDYNQWLNACLDRATGYNVNFTTPLDMSEVKHTAKSVAKWTHRNFNRGTFD
;
A
#
# COMPACT_ATOMS: atom_id res chain seq x y z
N GLY A 1 12.47 -4.32 -8.37
CA GLY A 1 12.62 -3.64 -9.68
C GLY A 1 11.29 -3.63 -10.43
N TYR A 2 10.77 -2.44 -10.79
CA TYR A 2 9.51 -2.28 -11.54
C TYR A 2 9.58 -2.98 -12.92
N SER A 3 8.65 -3.90 -13.19
CA SER A 3 8.68 -4.77 -14.37
C SER A 3 8.28 -4.09 -15.69
N GLY A 4 8.05 -2.77 -15.69
CA GLY A 4 7.78 -2.02 -16.92
C GLY A 4 6.44 -2.35 -17.60
N LEU A 5 5.54 -3.07 -16.93
CA LEU A 5 4.20 -3.34 -17.44
C LEU A 5 3.36 -2.06 -17.31
N ILE A 6 3.46 -1.19 -18.31
CA ILE A 6 2.53 -0.08 -18.50
C ILE A 6 1.14 -0.70 -18.71
N CYS A 7 0.17 -0.33 -17.87
CA CYS A 7 -1.22 -0.71 -18.09
C CYS A 7 -1.64 -0.21 -19.48
N LYS A 8 -1.96 -1.15 -20.38
CA LYS A 8 -2.49 -0.82 -21.70
C LYS A 8 -3.88 -0.23 -21.52
N ASN A 9 -4.17 0.87 -22.21
CA ASN A 9 -5.52 1.42 -22.26
C ASN A 9 -6.40 0.49 -23.13
N PRO A 10 -7.40 -0.22 -22.59
CA PRO A 10 -8.22 -1.16 -23.35
C PRO A 10 -9.06 -0.49 -24.45
N ILE A 11 -9.19 0.84 -24.45
CA ILE A 11 -9.94 1.61 -25.45
C ILE A 11 -9.06 1.97 -26.68
N ASN A 12 -7.74 1.74 -26.63
CA ASN A 12 -6.86 2.05 -27.74
C ASN A 12 -6.97 0.99 -28.86
N SER A 13 -7.21 1.45 -30.09
CA SER A 13 -7.47 0.64 -31.29
C SER A 13 -6.33 -0.29 -31.69
N HIS A 14 -5.10 -0.05 -31.21
CA HIS A 14 -3.95 -0.92 -31.47
C HIS A 14 -3.95 -2.20 -30.61
N TRP A 15 -4.79 -2.29 -29.59
CA TRP A 15 -4.85 -3.46 -28.72
C TRP A 15 -6.01 -4.37 -29.09
N ILE A 16 -5.70 -5.66 -29.20
CA ILE A 16 -6.72 -6.70 -29.32
C ILE A 16 -7.35 -6.87 -27.95
N VAL A 17 -8.59 -6.42 -27.81
CA VAL A 17 -9.39 -6.59 -26.60
C VAL A 17 -10.55 -7.54 -26.87
N THR A 18 -10.84 -8.42 -25.90
CA THR A 18 -12.03 -9.26 -25.94
C THR A 18 -13.11 -8.58 -25.11
N GLN A 19 -14.23 -8.23 -25.75
CA GLN A 19 -15.42 -7.72 -25.08
C GLN A 19 -16.47 -8.82 -25.01
N TRP A 20 -16.83 -9.23 -23.80
CA TRP A 20 -17.81 -10.30 -23.58
C TRP A 20 -19.26 -9.80 -23.55
N GLN A 21 -19.45 -8.50 -23.29
CA GLN A 21 -20.76 -7.85 -23.27
C GLN A 21 -20.63 -6.44 -23.85
N ALA A 22 -21.49 -6.09 -24.80
CA ALA A 22 -21.48 -4.77 -25.45
C ALA A 22 -21.99 -3.67 -24.50
N ASP A 23 -23.02 -3.99 -23.72
CA ASP A 23 -23.66 -3.07 -22.80
C ASP A 23 -22.97 -3.03 -21.43
N PRO A 24 -22.97 -1.88 -20.74
CA PRO A 24 -22.48 -1.79 -19.36
C PRO A 24 -23.29 -2.68 -18.41
N TYR A 25 -22.61 -3.35 -17.49
CA TYR A 25 -23.27 -4.06 -16.40
C TYR A 25 -23.95 -3.06 -15.46
N THR A 26 -25.19 -3.36 -15.05
CA THR A 26 -25.84 -2.62 -13.97
C THR A 26 -25.25 -3.03 -12.63
N LEU A 27 -25.28 -2.12 -11.66
CA LEU A 27 -24.83 -2.44 -10.30
C LEU A 27 -25.64 -3.59 -9.69
N ASP A 28 -26.96 -3.60 -9.93
CA ASP A 28 -27.84 -4.68 -9.46
C ASP A 28 -27.45 -6.04 -10.03
N TYR A 29 -27.14 -6.11 -11.34
CA TYR A 29 -26.66 -7.35 -11.95
C TYR A 29 -25.35 -7.83 -11.33
N LEU A 30 -24.40 -6.92 -11.08
CA LEU A 30 -23.12 -7.30 -10.47
C LEU A 30 -23.28 -7.73 -9.00
N ALA A 31 -24.26 -7.18 -8.29
CA ALA A 31 -24.53 -7.50 -6.89
C ALA A 31 -24.91 -8.98 -6.69
N ASP A 32 -25.57 -9.60 -7.67
CA ASP A 32 -25.98 -11.01 -7.61
C ASP A 32 -24.79 -11.99 -7.56
N TYR A 33 -23.58 -11.54 -7.95
CA TYR A 33 -22.38 -12.38 -8.03
C TYR A 33 -21.39 -12.15 -6.89
N VAL A 34 -21.68 -11.24 -5.95
CA VAL A 34 -20.77 -10.90 -4.85
C VAL A 34 -21.52 -10.96 -3.53
N ASP A 35 -20.87 -11.52 -2.50
CA ASP A 35 -21.40 -11.48 -1.14
C ASP A 35 -21.26 -10.06 -0.56
N LEU A 36 -22.38 -9.36 -0.44
CA LEU A 36 -22.48 -7.98 0.05
C LEU A 36 -22.74 -7.91 1.57
N THR A 37 -22.58 -9.01 2.31
CA THR A 37 -22.75 -8.99 3.77
C THR A 37 -21.72 -8.08 4.45
N PRO A 38 -22.10 -7.42 5.57
CA PRO A 38 -21.17 -6.60 6.35
C PRO A 38 -19.95 -7.37 6.87
N GLU A 39 -20.08 -8.68 7.05
CA GLU A 39 -19.02 -9.59 7.44
C GLU A 39 -17.99 -9.72 6.31
N LYS A 40 -18.45 -9.93 5.07
CA LYS A 40 -17.58 -10.01 3.90
C LYS A 40 -16.84 -8.70 3.63
N ALA A 41 -17.49 -7.56 3.85
CA ALA A 41 -16.86 -6.25 3.71
C ALA A 41 -15.72 -5.99 4.72
N LYS A 42 -15.70 -6.71 5.85
CA LYS A 42 -14.63 -6.62 6.85
C LYS A 42 -13.47 -7.56 6.57
N GLU A 43 -13.63 -8.52 5.67
CA GLU A 43 -12.53 -9.40 5.28
C GLU A 43 -11.45 -8.59 4.56
N LYS A 44 -10.20 -8.78 4.97
CA LYS A 44 -9.08 -8.21 4.25
C LYS A 44 -8.97 -8.92 2.89
N PRO A 45 -8.78 -8.17 1.79
CA PRO A 45 -8.50 -8.77 0.49
C PRO A 45 -7.35 -9.77 0.61
N VAL A 46 -7.51 -10.96 0.02
CA VAL A 46 -6.47 -11.98 0.01
C VAL A 46 -5.25 -11.39 -0.70
N GLU A 47 -4.09 -11.46 -0.02
CA GLU A 47 -2.83 -10.82 -0.44
C GLU A 47 -2.18 -11.44 -1.69
N ASP A 48 -2.87 -12.37 -2.37
CA ASP A 48 -2.33 -13.23 -3.44
C ASP A 48 -2.28 -12.56 -4.83
N TYR A 49 -2.00 -11.26 -4.85
CA TYR A 49 -1.58 -10.57 -6.06
C TYR A 49 -0.14 -10.12 -5.85
N GLY A 50 0.79 -10.63 -6.67
CA GLY A 50 2.26 -10.45 -6.56
C GLY A 50 2.81 -9.01 -6.58
N LEU A 51 1.96 -8.00 -6.37
CA LEU A 51 2.26 -6.60 -6.04
C LEU A 51 2.34 -6.35 -4.51
N GLY A 52 1.97 -7.32 -3.68
CA GLY A 52 1.68 -7.12 -2.25
C GLY A 52 2.84 -6.68 -1.36
N ARG A 53 4.09 -7.12 -1.58
CA ARG A 53 5.17 -6.92 -0.57
C ARG A 53 5.51 -5.46 -0.26
N ASN A 54 5.64 -4.62 -1.30
CA ASN A 54 5.90 -3.18 -1.09
C ASN A 54 4.70 -2.50 -0.40
N CYS A 55 3.48 -2.83 -0.82
CA CYS A 55 2.25 -2.31 -0.21
C CYS A 55 2.11 -2.76 1.25
N MET A 56 2.34 -4.05 1.54
CA MET A 56 2.31 -4.62 2.88
C MET A 56 3.35 -3.95 3.79
N LEU A 57 4.59 -3.80 3.31
CA LEU A 57 5.64 -3.12 4.06
C LEU A 57 5.22 -1.68 4.38
N PHE A 58 4.72 -0.95 3.39
CA PHE A 58 4.24 0.41 3.56
C PHE A 58 3.06 0.50 4.53
N ASP A 59 2.07 -0.37 4.41
CA ASP A 59 0.86 -0.40 5.24
C ASP A 59 1.16 -0.73 6.70
N GLN A 60 2.03 -1.71 6.93
CA GLN A 60 2.50 -2.03 8.29
C GLN A 60 3.31 -0.87 8.88
N LEU A 61 4.23 -0.30 8.10
CA LEU A 61 5.10 0.77 8.57
C LEU A 61 4.32 2.05 8.88
N ARG A 62 3.41 2.49 8.00
CA ARG A 62 2.63 3.71 8.23
C ARG A 62 1.73 3.60 9.45
N ALA A 63 1.09 2.45 9.65
CA ALA A 63 0.18 2.23 10.78
C ALA A 63 0.91 2.33 12.12
N TRP A 64 2.14 1.82 12.19
CA TRP A 64 3.02 2.00 13.33
C TRP A 64 3.48 3.47 13.45
N ALA A 65 3.99 4.05 12.36
CA ALA A 65 4.58 5.39 12.34
C ALA A 65 3.59 6.47 12.81
N TYR A 66 2.31 6.34 12.44
CA TYR A 66 1.27 7.29 12.86
C TYR A 66 1.08 7.37 14.37
N LYS A 67 1.32 6.27 15.08
CA LYS A 67 1.24 6.23 16.54
C LYS A 67 2.58 6.59 17.18
N ALA A 68 3.68 6.08 16.61
CA ALA A 68 5.00 6.15 17.19
C ALA A 68 5.65 7.55 17.12
N ILE A 69 5.30 8.39 16.13
CA ILE A 69 5.90 9.75 16.03
C ILE A 69 5.64 10.61 17.27
N ARG A 70 4.55 10.33 17.99
CA ARG A 70 4.15 11.03 19.21
C ARG A 70 5.03 10.68 20.42
N GLN A 71 5.90 9.67 20.31
CA GLN A 71 6.85 9.26 21.36
C GLN A 71 8.09 10.18 21.33
N GLY A 72 7.89 11.46 21.64
CA GLY A 72 8.98 12.43 21.79
C GLY A 72 9.22 13.36 20.61
N TRP A 73 8.46 13.24 19.52
CA TRP A 73 8.56 14.14 18.34
C TRP A 73 10.00 14.34 17.86
N PRO A 74 10.67 13.24 17.46
CA PRO A 74 12.10 13.27 17.13
C PRO A 74 12.40 14.10 15.88
N ASP A 75 13.62 14.61 15.80
CA ASP A 75 14.14 15.25 14.58
C ASP A 75 14.08 14.30 13.38
N TYR A 76 13.93 14.87 12.19
CA TYR A 76 13.73 14.10 10.95
C TYR A 76 14.76 12.98 10.73
N ASN A 77 16.05 13.23 10.98
CA ASN A 77 17.09 12.21 10.77
C ASN A 77 16.97 11.05 11.76
N GLN A 78 16.65 11.33 13.03
CA GLN A 78 16.40 10.30 14.04
C GLN A 78 15.13 9.52 13.67
N TRP A 79 14.09 10.21 13.23
CA TRP A 79 12.84 9.61 12.79
C TRP A 79 13.01 8.72 11.56
N LEU A 80 13.80 9.15 10.58
CA LEU A 80 14.12 8.39 9.40
C LEU A 80 14.85 7.09 9.75
N ASN A 81 15.82 7.14 10.66
CA ASN A 81 16.52 5.95 11.14
C ASN A 81 15.56 4.98 11.84
N ALA A 82 14.70 5.48 12.73
CA ALA A 82 13.70 4.64 13.39
C ALA A 82 12.73 3.97 12.40
N CYS A 83 12.30 4.71 11.37
CA CYS A 83 11.47 4.16 10.29
C CYS A 83 12.22 3.12 9.45
N LEU A 84 13.51 3.33 9.18
CA LEU A 84 14.36 2.38 8.44
C LEU A 84 14.58 1.09 9.22
N ASP A 85 14.90 1.18 10.52
CA ASP A 85 15.08 0.02 11.38
C ASP A 85 13.80 -0.81 11.45
N ARG A 86 12.66 -0.12 11.61
CA ARG A 86 11.35 -0.78 11.64
C ARG A 86 11.00 -1.45 10.31
N ALA A 87 11.22 -0.75 9.18
CA ALA A 87 10.98 -1.29 7.85
C ALA A 87 11.87 -2.51 7.56
N THR A 88 13.13 -2.47 7.99
CA THR A 88 14.06 -3.59 7.86
C THR A 88 13.58 -4.79 8.67
N GLY A 89 13.10 -4.57 9.91
CA GLY A 89 12.51 -5.62 10.73
C GLY A 89 11.27 -6.28 10.11
N TYR A 90 10.41 -5.50 9.43
CA TYR A 90 9.28 -6.08 8.69
C TYR A 90 9.72 -6.85 7.45
N ASN A 91 10.74 -6.37 6.74
CA ASN A 91 11.25 -7.02 5.52
C ASN A 91 11.79 -8.44 5.77
N VAL A 92 12.32 -8.71 6.96
CA VAL A 92 12.83 -10.04 7.36
C VAL A 92 11.71 -11.09 7.45
N ASN A 93 10.46 -10.68 7.65
CA ASN A 93 9.33 -11.60 7.78
C ASN A 93 8.78 -12.08 6.42
N PHE A 94 9.23 -11.50 5.30
CA PHE A 94 8.83 -11.97 3.98
C PHE A 94 9.59 -13.24 3.60
N THR A 95 8.88 -14.23 3.02
CA THR A 95 9.48 -15.45 2.46
C THR A 95 10.60 -15.13 1.45
N THR A 96 10.47 -14.00 0.74
CA THR A 96 11.52 -13.44 -0.10
C THR A 96 11.63 -11.94 0.17
N PRO A 97 12.65 -11.51 0.94
CA PRO A 97 12.86 -10.11 1.30
C PRO A 97 12.97 -9.20 0.07
N LEU A 98 12.52 -7.96 0.22
CA LEU A 98 12.75 -6.88 -0.75
C LEU A 98 14.21 -6.44 -0.70
N ASP A 99 14.67 -5.85 -1.81
CA ASP A 99 15.99 -5.22 -1.84
C ASP A 99 16.03 -4.03 -0.85
N MET A 100 17.19 -3.82 -0.23
CA MET A 100 17.38 -2.75 0.74
C MET A 100 17.16 -1.37 0.13
N SER A 101 17.33 -1.21 -1.18
CA SER A 101 16.98 0.02 -1.87
C SER A 101 15.47 0.31 -1.78
N GLU A 102 14.61 -0.69 -2.01
CA GLU A 102 13.14 -0.57 -1.94
C GLU A 102 12.67 -0.31 -0.50
N VAL A 103 13.28 -0.98 0.49
CA VAL A 103 13.02 -0.76 1.92
C VAL A 103 13.37 0.68 2.32
N LYS A 104 14.55 1.17 1.92
CA LYS A 104 14.98 2.56 2.19
C LYS A 104 14.03 3.59 1.57
N HIS A 105 13.56 3.37 0.34
CA HIS A 105 12.60 4.26 -0.29
C HIS A 105 11.26 4.29 0.46
N THR A 106 10.76 3.13 0.89
CA THR A 106 9.52 3.02 1.66
C THR A 106 9.65 3.73 3.01
N ALA A 107 10.74 3.49 3.75
CA ALA A 107 11.02 4.15 5.02
C ALA A 107 11.11 5.68 4.88
N LYS A 108 11.81 6.16 3.85
CA LYS A 108 11.93 7.59 3.55
C LYS A 108 10.58 8.23 3.22
N SER A 109 9.73 7.53 2.46
CA SER A 109 8.39 7.99 2.12
C SER A 109 7.52 8.20 3.37
N VAL A 110 7.46 7.18 4.23
CA VAL A 110 6.68 7.23 5.47
C VAL A 110 7.24 8.28 6.44
N ALA A 111 8.56 8.31 6.65
CA ALA A 111 9.20 9.27 7.56
C ALA A 111 8.96 10.72 7.12
N LYS A 112 9.12 11.01 5.82
CA LYS A 112 8.90 12.36 5.27
C LYS A 112 7.44 12.79 5.41
N TRP A 113 6.50 11.91 5.10
CA TRP A 113 5.08 12.27 5.19
C TRP A 113 4.66 12.48 6.64
N THR A 114 5.02 11.58 7.55
CA THR A 114 4.64 11.70 8.97
C THR A 114 5.26 12.93 9.62
N HIS A 115 6.56 13.18 9.44
CA HIS A 115 7.23 14.35 10.00
C HIS A 115 6.70 15.69 9.45
N ARG A 116 6.21 15.72 8.20
CA ARG A 116 5.64 16.93 7.61
C ARG A 116 4.22 17.22 8.11
N ASN A 117 3.38 16.18 8.22
CA ASN A 117 1.95 16.38 8.43
C ASN A 117 1.54 16.23 9.90
N PHE A 118 2.32 15.53 10.73
CA PHE A 118 2.00 15.33 12.14
C PHE A 118 2.83 16.28 13.00
N ASN A 119 2.13 17.10 13.78
CA ASN A 119 2.70 17.99 14.79
C ASN A 119 1.81 17.97 16.03
N ARG A 120 2.31 18.49 17.16
CA ARG A 120 1.59 18.48 18.45
C ARG A 120 0.16 19.03 18.33
N GLY A 121 0.00 20.20 17.72
CA GLY A 121 -1.30 20.86 17.58
C GLY A 121 -2.28 20.20 16.60
N THR A 122 -1.89 19.15 15.87
CA THR A 122 -2.82 18.36 15.05
C THR A 122 -3.50 17.25 15.86
N PHE A 123 -2.98 16.93 17.05
CA PHE A 123 -3.45 15.83 17.90
C PHE A 123 -4.02 16.27 19.25
N ASP A 124 -3.95 17.56 19.57
CA ASP A 124 -4.69 18.18 20.68
C ASP A 124 -6.15 18.41 20.26
#